data_AF-A0A850KRC3-F1
#
_entry.id   AF-A0A850KRC3-F1
#
_cell.length_a   1.000
_cell.length_b   1.000
_cell.length_c   1.000
_cell.angle_alpha   90.00
_cell.angle_beta   90.00
_cell.angle_gamma   90.00
#
_symmetry.space_group_name_H-M   'P 1'
#
loop_
_entity.id
_entity.type
_entity.pdbx_description
1 polymer ?
#
loop_
_entity_poly.entity_id
_entity_poly.type
_entity_poly.pdbx_seq_one_letter_code
_entity_poly.pdbx_strand_id
1 'polypeptide(L)'
;MTLEPPFAFIDFEASALIEGSWPIEFGWAIVRPNRTIESASYLIQPAPHWDMAYWSDESQKVHGITIDDLQKEGLAPKVVA
;
A
#
# COMPACT_ATOMS: atom_id res chain seq x y z
N MET A 1 -18.71 -30.61 -5.09
CA MET A 1 -18.37 -29.23 -5.51
C MET A 1 -17.00 -28.92 -4.93
N THR A 2 -15.97 -28.87 -5.76
CA THR A 2 -14.67 -28.34 -5.35
C THR A 2 -14.81 -26.83 -5.22
N LEU A 3 -14.62 -26.31 -4.02
CA LEU A 3 -14.45 -24.87 -3.82
C LEU A 3 -13.07 -24.54 -4.38
N GLU A 4 -13.01 -23.83 -5.51
CA GLU A 4 -11.73 -23.29 -5.97
C GLU A 4 -11.20 -22.33 -4.88
N PRO A 5 -9.91 -22.42 -4.51
CA PRO A 5 -9.35 -21.51 -3.54
C PRO A 5 -9.46 -20.07 -4.07
N PRO A 6 -9.71 -19.08 -3.20
CA PRO A 6 -9.77 -17.69 -3.62
C PRO A 6 -8.39 -17.23 -4.13
N PHE A 7 -8.38 -16.42 -5.19
CA PHE A 7 -7.16 -15.74 -5.64
C PHE A 7 -7.03 -14.41 -4.91
N ALA A 8 -5.85 -14.13 -4.37
CA ALA A 8 -5.53 -12.83 -3.77
C ALA A 8 -4.49 -12.11 -4.64
N PHE A 9 -4.78 -10.83 -4.91
CA PHE A 9 -3.86 -9.89 -5.54
C PHE A 9 -3.47 -8.87 -4.49
N ILE A 10 -2.19 -8.50 -4.46
CA ILE A 10 -1.65 -7.48 -3.58
C ILE A 10 -0.82 -6.51 -4.39
N ASP A 11 -0.82 -5.26 -3.98
CA ASP A 11 -0.03 -4.20 -4.58
C ASP A 11 0.47 -3.23 -3.51
N PHE A 12 1.63 -2.65 -3.75
CA PHE A 12 2.26 -1.68 -2.86
C PHE A 12 2.79 -0.52 -3.67
N GLU A 13 2.40 0.67 -3.26
CA GLU A 13 3.06 1.90 -3.68
C GLU A 13 4.21 2.20 -2.71
N ALA A 14 5.32 2.72 -3.23
CA ALA A 14 6.55 2.93 -2.47
C ALA A 14 6.98 4.40 -2.46
N SER A 15 7.69 4.79 -1.41
CA SER A 15 8.22 6.16 -1.27
C SER A 15 9.26 6.53 -2.34
N ALA A 16 9.95 5.52 -2.91
CA ALA A 16 10.93 5.66 -3.98
C ALA A 16 11.23 4.29 -4.64
N LEU A 17 11.76 4.28 -5.86
CA LEU A 17 12.24 3.05 -6.52
C LEU A 17 13.73 2.79 -6.21
N ILE A 18 14.05 2.63 -4.93
CA ILE A 18 15.40 2.35 -4.44
C ILE A 18 15.35 1.45 -3.21
N GLU A 19 16.45 0.75 -2.94
CA GLU A 19 16.62 0.01 -1.69
C GLU A 19 16.54 0.95 -0.49
N GLY A 20 15.85 0.54 0.58
CA GLY A 20 15.62 1.35 1.78
C GLY A 20 14.36 2.22 1.74
N SER A 21 13.69 2.32 0.58
CA SER A 21 12.35 2.89 0.49
C SER A 21 11.33 2.09 1.32
N TRP A 22 10.20 2.70 1.61
CA TRP A 22 9.13 2.12 2.43
C TRP A 22 7.78 2.21 1.73
N PRO A 23 6.82 1.35 2.10
CA PRO A 23 5.49 1.38 1.50
C PRO A 23 4.72 2.61 1.97
N ILE A 24 3.94 3.19 1.05
CA ILE A 24 3.10 4.37 1.28
C ILE A 24 1.60 4.07 1.09
N GLU A 25 1.28 2.99 0.37
CA GLU A 25 -0.06 2.42 0.27
C GLU A 25 0.04 0.89 0.21
N PHE A 26 -0.95 0.19 0.76
CA PHE A 26 -1.15 -1.25 0.55
C PHE A 26 -2.56 -1.50 0.02
N GLY A 27 -2.65 -2.15 -1.15
CA GLY A 27 -3.90 -2.58 -1.76
C GLY A 27 -4.02 -4.10 -1.80
N TRP A 28 -5.23 -4.61 -1.63
CA TRP A 28 -5.54 -6.02 -1.86
C TRP A 28 -6.87 -6.22 -2.57
N ALA A 29 -6.96 -7.32 -3.32
CA ALA A 29 -8.20 -7.81 -3.92
C ALA A 29 -8.31 -9.33 -3.82
N ILE A 30 -9.46 -9.83 -3.39
CA ILE A 30 -9.78 -11.26 -3.29
C ILE A 30 -10.87 -11.59 -4.31
N VAL A 31 -10.54 -12.47 -5.26
CA VAL A 31 -11.52 -13.07 -6.18
C VAL A 31 -12.14 -14.28 -5.50
N ARG A 32 -13.42 -14.16 -5.16
CA ARG A 32 -14.21 -15.23 -4.55
C ARG A 32 -14.61 -16.29 -5.59
N PRO A 33 -14.95 -17.53 -5.17
CA PRO A 33 -15.36 -18.59 -6.10
C PRO A 33 -16.62 -18.25 -6.95
N ASN A 34 -17.49 -17.39 -6.43
CA ASN A 34 -18.67 -16.86 -7.14
C ASN A 34 -18.33 -15.72 -8.12
N ARG A 35 -17.04 -15.45 -8.37
CA ARG A 35 -16.50 -14.37 -9.21
C ARG A 35 -16.78 -12.95 -8.72
N THR A 36 -17.17 -12.76 -7.46
CA THR A 36 -17.18 -11.42 -6.85
C THR A 36 -15.78 -11.04 -6.40
N ILE A 37 -15.48 -9.75 -6.45
CA ILE A 37 -14.22 -9.18 -5.99
C ILE A 37 -14.50 -8.38 -4.73
N GLU A 38 -13.78 -8.71 -3.66
CA GLU A 38 -13.66 -7.86 -2.47
C GLU A 38 -12.29 -7.20 -2.51
N SER A 39 -12.20 -5.91 -2.20
CA SER A 39 -10.94 -5.18 -2.22
C SER A 39 -10.92 -4.04 -1.22
N ALA A 40 -9.74 -3.66 -0.78
CA ALA A 40 -9.51 -2.43 -0.02
C ALA A 40 -8.08 -1.92 -0.27
N SER A 41 -7.85 -0.64 -0.03
CA SER A 41 -6.51 -0.06 0.08
C SER A 41 -6.40 0.83 1.31
N TYR A 42 -5.16 1.01 1.77
CA TYR A 42 -4.84 1.79 2.95
C TYR A 42 -3.57 2.58 2.71
N LEU A 43 -3.64 3.89 2.94
CA LEU A 43 -2.44 4.72 3.05
C LEU A 43 -1.67 4.35 4.32
N ILE A 44 -0.35 4.44 4.25
CA ILE A 44 0.56 4.07 5.34
C ILE A 44 1.29 5.32 5.81
N GLN A 45 1.07 5.68 7.07
CA GLN A 45 1.80 6.78 7.70
C GLN A 45 3.29 6.41 7.84
N PRO A 46 4.23 7.34 7.55
CA PRO A 46 5.65 7.08 7.73
C PRO A 46 5.98 6.69 9.18
N ALA A 47 6.67 5.57 9.37
CA ALA A 47 7.14 5.18 10.69
C ALA A 47 8.20 6.16 11.20
N PRO A 48 8.28 6.43 12.52
CA PRO A 48 9.28 7.36 13.06
C PRO A 48 10.75 7.02 12.79
N HIS A 49 11.04 5.76 12.43
CA HIS A 49 12.40 5.27 12.16
C HIS A 49 12.70 5.14 10.66
N TRP A 50 11.74 5.45 9.78
CA TRP A 50 11.98 5.51 8.34
C TRP A 50 12.72 6.80 8.00
N ASP A 51 13.81 6.67 7.24
CA ASP A 51 14.68 7.80 6.92
C ASP A 51 14.13 8.56 5.72
N MET A 52 13.49 9.71 5.95
CA MET A 52 12.88 10.55 4.91
C MET A 52 13.77 10.89 3.70
N ALA A 53 15.09 10.66 3.76
CA ALA A 53 15.96 10.70 2.60
C ALA A 53 15.57 9.72 1.47
N TYR A 54 14.82 8.64 1.76
CA TYR A 54 14.27 7.74 0.72
C TYR A 54 12.85 8.12 0.26
N TRP A 55 12.41 9.35 0.48
CA TRP A 55 11.25 9.92 -0.21
C TRP A 55 11.66 10.48 -1.59
N SER A 56 10.93 10.14 -2.64
CA SER A 56 11.15 10.65 -3.99
C SER A 56 9.95 11.49 -4.45
N ASP A 57 10.23 12.73 -4.85
CA ASP A 57 9.23 13.60 -5.48
C ASP A 57 8.74 13.05 -6.82
N GLU A 58 9.56 12.25 -7.52
CA GLU A 58 9.18 11.52 -8.74
C GLU A 58 8.17 10.43 -8.42
N SER A 59 8.41 9.60 -7.40
CA SER A 59 7.44 8.60 -6.94
C SER A 59 6.13 9.27 -6.50
N GLN A 60 6.19 10.36 -5.73
CA GLN A 60 5.00 11.14 -5.39
C GLN A 60 4.23 11.58 -6.64
N LYS A 61 4.90 12.04 -7.70
CA LYS A 61 4.22 12.45 -8.95
C LYS A 61 3.59 11.27 -9.69
N VAL A 62 4.22 10.08 -9.64
CA VAL A 62 3.70 8.86 -10.27
C VAL A 62 2.44 8.39 -9.55
N HIS A 63 2.48 8.33 -8.22
CA HIS A 63 1.37 7.78 -7.41
C HIS A 63 0.28 8.82 -7.11
N GLY A 64 0.61 10.11 -7.13
CA GLY A 64 -0.30 11.18 -6.74
C GLY A 64 -0.57 11.27 -5.23
N ILE A 65 0.26 10.62 -4.40
CA ILE A 65 0.13 10.54 -2.94
C ILE A 65 1.22 11.39 -2.29
N THR A 66 0.84 12.44 -1.58
CA THR A 66 1.78 13.32 -0.88
C THR A 66 2.10 12.82 0.52
N ILE A 67 3.23 13.26 1.09
CA ILE A 67 3.54 13.03 2.52
C ILE A 67 2.41 13.51 3.43
N ASP A 68 1.75 14.62 3.09
CA ASP A 68 0.66 15.18 3.88
C ASP A 68 -0.55 14.26 3.91
N ASP A 69 -0.87 13.61 2.79
CA ASP A 69 -1.95 12.62 2.71
C ASP A 69 -1.65 11.44 3.63
N LEU A 70 -0.40 10.95 3.61
CA LEU A 70 0.03 9.87 4.50
C LEU A 70 -0.04 10.24 5.98
N GLN A 71 0.24 11.50 6.34
CA GLN A 71 0.16 11.96 7.73
C GLN A 71 -1.29 12.15 8.20
N LYS A 72 -2.20 12.57 7.30
CA LYS A 72 -3.60 12.87 7.65
C LYS A 72 -4.50 11.64 7.61
N GLU A 73 -4.29 10.77 6.63
CA GLU A 73 -5.19 9.67 6.30
C GLU A 73 -4.52 8.30 6.46
N GLY A 74 -3.19 8.27 6.55
CA GLY A 74 -2.44 7.04 6.70
C GLY A 74 -2.68 6.36 8.05
N LEU A 75 -2.74 5.03 8.01
CA LEU A 75 -2.72 4.21 9.20
C LEU A 75 -1.27 3.92 9.61
N ALA A 76 -1.05 3.73 10.92
CA ALA A 76 0.25 3.31 11.40
C ALA A 76 0.63 1.96 10.75
N PRO A 77 1.91 1.74 10.36
CA PRO A 77 2.31 0.53 9.64
C PRO A 77 1.90 -0.78 10.34
N LYS A 78 1.94 -0.81 11.68
CA LYS A 78 1.52 -1.95 12.51
C LYS A 78 0.01 -2.29 12.47
N VAL A 79 -0.81 -1.39 11.93
CA VAL A 79 -2.26 -1.59 11.77
C VAL A 79 -2.56 -2.19 10.39
N VAL A 80 -1.74 -1.87 9.39
CA VAL A 80 -1.91 -2.31 8.00
C VAL A 80 -1.25 -3.67 7.75
N ALA A 81 -0.14 -3.98 8.44
CA ALA A 81 0.65 -5.20 8.29
C ALA A 81 0.93 -5.90 9.63
#